data_AF-A0A651HNL0-F1
#
_entry.id   AF-A0A651HNL0-F1
#
_cell.length_a   1.000
_cell.length_b   1.000
_cell.length_c   1.000
_cell.angle_alpha   90.00
_cell.angle_beta   90.00
_cell.angle_gamma   90.00
#
_symmetry.space_group_name_H-M   'P 1'
#
loop_
_entity.id
_entity.type
_entity.pdbx_description
1 polymer ?
#
loop_
_entity_poly.entity_id
_entity_poly.type
_entity_poly.pdbx_seq_one_letter_code
_entity_poly.pdbx_strand_id
1 'polypeptide(L)'
;MRSQFLPRALLPPALLLTVFLLLASCSSPVELVGPDDEGRVLGAIEHYGDPARIEVPSHVSAGEPFTVTVTTYGGGCVSQGEVEVSLSGRQATVSPYDYDVRADRRVTLPPNTICTAVLQHFTHEAELRFDHAGPARVTIRGQRRPSGEVISVNRTVLVQ
;
A
#
# COMPACT_ATOMS: atom_id res chain seq x y z
N MET A 1 33.60 30.14 65.52
CA MET A 1 34.19 31.13 64.60
C MET A 1 34.31 30.50 63.21
N ARG A 2 34.02 31.29 62.16
CA ARG A 2 34.06 31.02 60.70
C ARG A 2 32.78 30.50 60.03
N SER A 3 31.95 31.50 59.71
CA SER A 3 30.99 31.51 58.61
C SER A 3 31.72 31.51 57.26
N GLN A 4 31.26 30.72 56.28
CA GLN A 4 31.66 30.85 54.87
C GLN A 4 30.41 30.83 53.98
N PHE A 5 30.14 32.00 53.42
CA PHE A 5 29.12 32.32 52.43
C PHE A 5 29.42 31.61 51.10
N LEU A 6 28.43 30.91 50.53
CA LEU A 6 28.45 30.52 49.11
C LEU A 6 27.98 31.71 48.25
N PRO A 7 28.67 32.04 47.14
CA PRO A 7 28.22 33.08 46.23
C PRO A 7 27.10 32.56 45.30
N ARG A 8 26.02 33.33 45.20
CA ARG A 8 25.01 33.22 44.14
C ARG A 8 25.66 33.57 42.80
N ALA A 9 25.98 32.56 42.00
CA ALA A 9 26.31 32.76 40.59
C ALA A 9 25.02 32.99 39.80
N LEU A 10 24.73 34.27 39.51
CA LEU A 10 23.69 34.67 38.56
C LEU A 10 24.16 34.29 37.15
N LEU A 11 23.49 33.32 36.53
CA LEU A 11 23.69 33.00 35.12
C LEU A 11 23.17 34.15 34.22
N PRO A 12 23.91 34.53 33.16
CA PRO A 12 23.50 35.61 32.27
C PRO A 12 22.31 35.21 31.39
N PRO A 13 21.32 36.11 31.17
CA PRO A 13 20.09 35.83 30.41
C PRO A 13 20.33 35.56 28.90
N ALA A 14 21.55 35.81 28.40
CA ALA A 14 21.91 35.58 27.01
C ALA A 14 22.05 34.08 26.65
N LEU A 15 22.22 33.19 27.64
CA LEU A 15 22.37 31.75 27.38
C LEU A 15 21.03 31.01 27.22
N LEU A 16 19.93 31.60 27.68
CA LEU A 16 18.59 31.00 27.60
C LEU A 16 17.95 31.13 26.22
N LEU A 17 18.35 32.14 25.43
CA LEU A 17 17.73 32.41 24.12
C LEU A 17 18.25 31.47 23.02
N THR A 18 19.49 30.97 23.14
CA THR A 18 20.10 30.07 22.14
C THR A 18 19.58 28.64 22.24
N VAL A 19 19.05 28.23 23.40
CA VAL A 19 18.46 26.89 23.60
C VAL A 19 17.05 26.80 23.04
N PHE A 20 16.30 27.91 23.00
CA PHE A 20 14.91 27.91 22.53
C PHE A 20 14.77 27.78 21.00
N LEU A 21 15.78 28.21 20.22
CA LEU A 21 15.76 28.11 18.76
C LEU A 21 16.09 26.71 18.21
N LEU A 22 16.62 25.79 19.02
CA LEU A 22 16.97 24.43 18.59
C LEU A 22 15.80 23.44 18.62
N LEU A 23 14.66 23.82 19.22
CA LEU A 23 13.50 22.93 19.37
C LEU A 23 12.43 23.13 18.28
N ALA A 24 12.63 24.06 17.34
CA ALA A 24 11.74 24.28 16.20
C ALA A 24 12.17 23.51 14.93
N SER A 25 12.94 22.41 15.09
CA SER A 25 13.22 21.52 13.96
C SER A 25 12.02 20.62 13.73
N CYS A 26 11.19 21.04 12.77
CA CYS A 26 10.18 20.28 12.03
C CYS A 26 9.92 18.85 12.54
N SER A 27 8.87 18.69 13.33
CA SER A 27 8.11 17.45 13.38
C SER A 27 7.41 17.24 12.03
N SER A 28 8.17 16.82 11.02
CA SER A 28 7.55 16.10 9.92
C SER A 28 7.16 14.75 10.48
N PRO A 29 5.90 14.29 10.36
CA PRO A 29 5.63 12.89 10.57
C PRO A 29 6.48 12.15 9.54
N VAL A 30 7.56 11.53 10.01
CA VAL A 30 8.17 10.43 9.29
C VAL A 30 7.08 9.37 9.30
N GLU A 31 6.33 9.28 8.19
CA GLU A 31 5.65 8.05 7.85
C GLU A 31 6.75 6.99 7.82
N LEU A 32 6.84 6.23 8.90
CA LEU A 32 7.64 5.02 8.96
C LEU A 32 7.03 4.11 7.91
N VAL A 33 7.53 4.20 6.68
CA VAL A 33 7.39 3.15 5.67
C VAL A 33 7.75 1.87 6.41
N GLY A 34 6.77 0.99 6.53
CA GLY A 34 6.88 -0.22 7.34
C GLY A 34 8.06 -1.09 6.90
N PRO A 35 8.45 -2.06 7.73
CA PRO A 35 9.33 -3.11 7.25
C PRO A 35 8.61 -3.83 6.10
N ASP A 36 9.33 -4.08 5.01
CA ASP A 36 8.87 -4.65 3.73
C ASP A 36 8.25 -3.60 2.81
N ASP A 37 8.92 -3.26 1.70
CA ASP A 37 8.39 -3.72 0.42
C ASP A 37 9.54 -4.13 -0.51
N GLU A 38 9.75 -5.43 -0.64
CA GLU A 38 10.69 -6.08 -1.57
C GLU A 38 10.24 -5.88 -3.03
N GLY A 39 10.32 -4.65 -3.54
CA GLY A 39 9.83 -4.35 -4.89
C GLY A 39 8.33 -4.56 -5.07
N ARG A 40 7.58 -4.59 -3.96
CA ARG A 40 6.13 -4.74 -3.96
C ARG A 40 5.47 -3.55 -4.65
N VAL A 41 4.57 -3.83 -5.58
CA VAL A 41 3.82 -2.84 -6.36
C VAL A 41 2.38 -3.28 -6.54
N LEU A 42 1.46 -2.34 -6.74
CA LEU A 42 0.11 -2.71 -7.15
C LEU A 42 0.16 -3.49 -8.47
N GLY A 43 -0.59 -4.59 -8.53
CA GLY A 43 -0.67 -5.40 -9.73
C GLY A 43 -1.30 -4.62 -10.89
N ALA A 44 -0.77 -4.84 -12.09
CA ALA A 44 -1.30 -4.18 -13.28
C ALA A 44 -2.58 -4.88 -13.72
N ILE A 45 -3.73 -4.22 -13.58
CA ILE A 45 -5.03 -4.80 -13.98
C ILE A 45 -5.45 -4.39 -15.39
N GLU A 46 -4.77 -3.43 -16.02
CA GLU A 46 -4.96 -3.10 -17.45
C GLU A 46 -3.59 -3.02 -18.13
N HIS A 47 -3.49 -3.52 -19.37
CA HIS A 47 -2.21 -3.64 -20.08
C HIS A 47 -2.33 -3.30 -21.56
N TYR A 48 -1.79 -2.15 -21.99
CA TYR A 48 -1.72 -1.75 -23.41
C TYR A 48 -3.07 -1.86 -24.16
N GLY A 49 -4.17 -1.47 -23.51
CA GLY A 49 -5.52 -1.55 -24.07
C GLY A 49 -6.25 -2.85 -23.75
N ASP A 50 -5.57 -3.87 -23.23
CA ASP A 50 -6.22 -5.05 -22.67
C ASP A 50 -6.95 -4.67 -21.37
N PRO A 51 -8.25 -4.97 -21.26
CA PRO A 51 -9.07 -4.56 -20.14
C PRO A 51 -8.78 -5.39 -18.88
N ALA A 52 -9.30 -4.91 -17.75
CA ALA A 52 -9.27 -5.65 -16.50
C ALA A 52 -10.12 -6.92 -16.53
N ARG A 53 -9.50 -8.03 -16.11
CA ARG A 53 -10.15 -9.34 -15.96
C ARG A 53 -10.42 -9.54 -14.47
N ILE A 54 -11.68 -9.31 -14.10
CA ILE A 54 -12.15 -9.30 -12.71
C ILE A 54 -13.44 -10.11 -12.65
N GLU A 55 -13.45 -11.10 -11.77
CA GLU A 55 -14.61 -11.94 -11.49
C GLU A 55 -15.09 -11.64 -10.06
N VAL A 56 -16.33 -11.17 -9.96
CA VAL A 56 -17.01 -10.90 -8.69
C VAL A 56 -18.43 -11.45 -8.84
N PRO A 57 -18.89 -12.36 -7.95
CA PRO A 57 -20.27 -12.84 -7.96
C PRO A 57 -21.25 -11.68 -7.89
N SER A 58 -22.32 -11.71 -8.69
CA SER A 58 -23.35 -10.67 -8.66
C SER A 58 -24.31 -10.81 -7.47
N HIS A 59 -24.42 -12.01 -6.92
CA HIS A 59 -25.28 -12.37 -5.79
C HIS A 59 -24.53 -13.28 -4.83
N VAL A 60 -24.67 -13.04 -3.53
CA VAL A 60 -24.05 -13.83 -2.45
C VAL A 60 -24.98 -13.87 -1.24
N SER A 61 -24.83 -14.86 -0.37
CA SER A 61 -25.61 -14.94 0.87
C SER A 61 -24.97 -14.09 1.97
N ALA A 62 -25.79 -13.45 2.81
CA ALA A 62 -25.30 -12.75 3.99
C ALA A 62 -24.59 -13.71 4.95
N GLY A 63 -23.39 -13.32 5.39
CA GLY A 63 -22.58 -14.10 6.32
C GLY A 63 -21.84 -15.29 5.69
N GLU A 64 -22.00 -15.55 4.39
CA GLU A 64 -21.23 -16.56 3.68
C GLU A 64 -20.02 -15.94 2.96
N PRO A 65 -18.84 -16.58 3.01
CA PRO A 65 -17.69 -16.14 2.25
C PRO A 65 -17.92 -16.34 0.74
N PHE A 66 -17.35 -15.45 -0.06
CA PHE A 66 -17.32 -15.57 -1.52
C PHE A 66 -15.98 -15.07 -2.07
N THR A 67 -15.56 -15.64 -3.19
CA THR A 67 -14.27 -15.32 -3.82
C THR A 67 -14.41 -14.19 -4.84
N VAL A 68 -13.46 -13.25 -4.78
CA VAL A 68 -13.19 -12.28 -5.83
C VAL A 68 -11.87 -12.65 -6.49
N THR A 69 -11.89 -12.78 -7.82
CA THR A 69 -10.71 -13.14 -8.60
C THR A 69 -10.28 -11.96 -9.46
N VAL A 70 -9.00 -11.60 -9.40
CA VAL A 70 -8.41 -10.50 -10.18
C VAL A 70 -7.18 -11.02 -10.91
N THR A 71 -7.13 -10.84 -12.24
CA THR A 71 -5.91 -11.12 -13.00
C THR A 71 -5.06 -9.87 -13.14
N THR A 72 -3.78 -9.97 -12.83
CA THR A 72 -2.79 -8.93 -13.10
C THR A 72 -1.83 -9.34 -14.21
N TYR A 73 -1.24 -8.34 -14.87
CA TYR A 73 -0.30 -8.51 -15.98
C TYR A 73 1.14 -8.26 -15.51
N GLY A 74 2.03 -9.21 -15.79
CA GLY A 74 3.44 -9.18 -15.41
C GLY A 74 4.38 -9.62 -16.53
N GLY A 75 5.61 -9.95 -16.16
CA GLY A 75 6.62 -10.46 -17.09
C GLY A 75 7.93 -10.83 -16.41
N GLY A 76 9.05 -10.85 -17.14
CA GLY A 76 10.28 -11.51 -16.70
C GLY A 76 10.95 -11.01 -15.40
N CYS A 77 10.53 -9.87 -14.85
CA CYS A 77 11.01 -9.33 -13.58
C CYS A 77 9.89 -9.12 -12.56
N VAL A 78 8.68 -9.57 -12.89
CA VAL A 78 7.50 -9.44 -12.05
C VAL A 78 7.06 -10.84 -11.63
N SER A 79 6.76 -11.02 -10.36
CA SER A 79 6.12 -12.24 -9.84
C SER A 79 4.85 -11.90 -9.10
N GLN A 80 3.95 -12.88 -9.01
CA GLN A 80 2.74 -12.75 -8.21
C GLN A 80 3.08 -12.45 -6.75
N GLY A 81 2.40 -11.44 -6.18
CA GLY A 81 2.39 -11.18 -4.75
C GLY A 81 1.08 -11.55 -4.09
N GLU A 82 0.83 -10.96 -2.94
CA GLU A 82 -0.38 -11.13 -2.16
C GLU A 82 -1.51 -10.18 -2.58
N VAL A 83 -2.70 -10.43 -2.04
CA VAL A 83 -3.85 -9.54 -2.17
C VAL A 83 -4.22 -8.96 -0.81
N GLU A 84 -4.39 -7.64 -0.75
CA GLU A 84 -4.92 -6.98 0.44
C GLU A 84 -6.41 -6.72 0.30
N VAL A 85 -7.13 -6.98 1.40
CA VAL A 85 -8.54 -6.68 1.52
C VAL A 85 -8.74 -5.66 2.64
N SER A 86 -9.41 -4.57 2.31
CA SER A 86 -9.95 -3.60 3.26
C SER A 86 -11.46 -3.70 3.24
N LEU A 87 -12.08 -3.94 4.40
CA LEU A 87 -13.53 -4.08 4.53
C LEU A 87 -14.07 -3.07 5.54
N SER A 88 -15.06 -2.28 5.13
CA SER A 88 -15.76 -1.33 5.98
C SER A 88 -17.25 -1.35 5.67
N GLY A 89 -18.02 -1.99 6.56
CA GLY A 89 -19.46 -2.21 6.36
C GLY A 89 -19.74 -2.96 5.06
N ARG A 90 -20.44 -2.32 4.12
CA ARG A 90 -20.79 -2.88 2.80
C ARG A 90 -19.84 -2.42 1.68
N GLN A 91 -18.64 -1.95 2.03
CA GLN A 91 -17.62 -1.51 1.09
C GLN A 91 -16.37 -2.35 1.30
N ALA A 92 -15.96 -3.07 0.26
CA ALA A 92 -14.69 -3.79 0.22
C ALA A 92 -13.76 -3.13 -0.81
N THR A 93 -12.48 -3.04 -0.49
CA THR A 93 -11.41 -2.70 -1.44
C THR A 93 -10.47 -3.89 -1.54
N VAL A 94 -10.29 -4.40 -2.75
CA VAL A 94 -9.39 -5.51 -3.08
C VAL A 94 -8.22 -4.94 -3.87
N SER A 95 -7.00 -5.07 -3.33
CA SER A 95 -5.78 -4.56 -3.95
C SER A 95 -4.83 -5.74 -4.20
N PRO A 96 -4.75 -6.29 -5.42
CA PRO A 96 -3.72 -7.28 -5.75
C PRO A 96 -2.36 -6.59 -5.85
N TYR A 97 -1.33 -7.22 -5.30
CA TYR A 97 0.05 -6.77 -5.40
C TYR A 97 0.90 -7.78 -6.16
N ASP A 98 1.87 -7.28 -6.89
CA ASP A 98 2.91 -8.07 -7.53
C ASP A 98 4.28 -7.60 -6.99
N TYR A 99 5.30 -8.44 -7.12
CA TYR A 99 6.68 -8.06 -6.81
C TYR A 99 7.42 -7.76 -8.10
N ASP A 100 7.94 -6.54 -8.24
CA ASP A 100 8.80 -6.11 -9.35
C ASP A 100 10.21 -5.82 -8.81
N VAL A 101 11.18 -6.69 -9.12
CA VAL A 101 12.56 -6.54 -8.62
C VAL A 101 13.23 -5.24 -9.08
N ARG A 102 12.69 -4.56 -10.09
CA ARG A 102 13.17 -3.24 -10.54
C ARG A 102 12.63 -2.09 -9.69
N ALA A 103 11.53 -2.31 -8.98
CA ALA A 103 10.95 -1.35 -8.05
C ALA A 103 11.61 -1.41 -6.67
N ASP A 104 12.34 -2.50 -6.35
CA ASP A 104 13.07 -2.61 -5.10
C ASP A 104 14.28 -1.68 -5.07
N ARG A 105 14.24 -0.68 -4.18
CA ARG A 105 15.34 0.30 -4.00
C ARG A 105 16.50 -0.24 -3.16
N ARG A 106 16.33 -1.37 -2.47
CA ARG A 106 17.36 -2.02 -1.65
C ARG A 106 18.24 -2.94 -2.50
N VAL A 107 17.70 -3.45 -3.61
CA VAL A 107 18.41 -4.35 -4.51
C VAL A 107 19.12 -3.55 -5.60
N THR A 108 20.45 -3.64 -5.64
CA THR A 108 21.22 -3.22 -6.83
C THR A 108 21.18 -4.34 -7.84
N LEU A 109 20.34 -4.19 -8.87
CA LEU A 109 20.33 -5.11 -9.99
C LEU A 109 21.67 -5.05 -10.75
N PRO A 110 22.27 -6.18 -11.12
CA PRO A 110 23.43 -6.19 -12.01
C PRO A 110 23.18 -5.34 -13.27
N PRO A 111 24.22 -4.69 -13.84
CA PRO A 111 24.07 -3.82 -15.01
C PRO A 111 23.51 -4.54 -16.25
N ASN A 112 23.53 -5.88 -16.25
CA ASN A 112 23.00 -6.72 -17.32
C ASN A 112 21.75 -7.51 -16.89
N THR A 113 20.96 -7.00 -15.93
CA THR A 113 19.67 -7.62 -15.60
C THR A 113 18.72 -7.47 -16.79
N ILE A 114 18.38 -8.61 -17.38
CA ILE A 114 17.47 -8.70 -18.52
C ILE A 114 16.12 -9.22 -18.02
N CYS A 115 15.10 -8.38 -18.09
CA CYS A 115 13.72 -8.82 -17.90
C CYS A 115 13.18 -9.34 -19.23
N THR A 116 12.79 -10.61 -19.29
CA THR A 116 12.17 -11.14 -20.50
C THR A 116 10.85 -10.42 -20.79
N ALA A 117 10.56 -10.17 -22.06
CA ALA A 117 9.30 -9.57 -22.52
C ALA A 117 8.15 -10.59 -22.59
N VAL A 118 8.24 -11.70 -21.85
CA VAL A 118 7.18 -12.70 -21.77
C VAL A 118 6.03 -12.10 -20.98
N LEU A 119 4.88 -11.93 -21.62
CA LEU A 119 3.66 -11.52 -20.92
C LEU A 119 3.18 -12.66 -20.02
N GLN A 120 3.09 -12.39 -18.73
CA GLN A 120 2.56 -13.32 -17.73
C GLN A 120 1.26 -12.79 -17.16
N HIS A 121 0.40 -13.71 -16.72
CA HIS A 121 -0.84 -13.41 -16.02
C HIS A 121 -0.77 -14.02 -14.62
N PHE A 122 -1.08 -13.25 -13.60
CA PHE A 122 -1.12 -13.71 -12.21
C PHE A 122 -2.54 -13.64 -11.69
N THR A 123 -3.00 -14.69 -11.02
CA THR A 123 -4.37 -14.81 -10.51
C THR A 123 -4.38 -14.56 -9.02
N HIS A 124 -5.02 -13.47 -8.60
CA HIS A 124 -5.19 -13.08 -7.21
C HIS A 124 -6.60 -13.42 -6.74
N GLU A 125 -6.72 -14.16 -5.64
CA GLU A 125 -8.00 -14.56 -5.05
C GLU A 125 -8.16 -13.96 -3.65
N ALA A 126 -9.24 -13.21 -3.46
CA ALA A 126 -9.61 -12.63 -2.18
C ALA A 126 -10.94 -13.21 -1.70
N GLU A 127 -10.98 -13.71 -0.46
CA GLU A 127 -12.22 -14.10 0.19
C GLU A 127 -12.86 -12.89 0.87
N LEU A 128 -14.10 -12.57 0.51
CA LEU A 128 -14.90 -11.50 1.10
C LEU A 128 -16.13 -12.08 1.79
N ARG A 129 -16.62 -11.38 2.81
CA ARG A 129 -17.85 -11.72 3.51
C ARG A 129 -18.59 -10.45 3.91
N PHE A 130 -19.87 -10.36 3.57
CA PHE A 130 -20.74 -9.27 4.02
C PHE A 130 -21.79 -9.83 4.97
N ASP A 131 -21.86 -9.32 6.19
CA ASP A 131 -22.72 -9.87 7.24
C ASP A 131 -24.19 -9.40 7.14
N HIS A 132 -24.49 -8.44 6.27
CA HIS A 132 -25.81 -7.83 6.16
C HIS A 132 -26.29 -7.79 4.72
N ALA A 133 -27.56 -8.16 4.53
CA ALA A 133 -28.24 -8.08 3.25
C ALA A 133 -28.29 -6.65 2.69
N GLY A 134 -28.42 -6.58 1.36
CA GLY A 134 -28.49 -5.36 0.58
C GLY A 134 -27.31 -5.19 -0.40
N PRO A 135 -27.29 -4.07 -1.14
CA PRO A 135 -26.23 -3.80 -2.10
C PRO A 135 -24.91 -3.51 -1.37
N ALA A 136 -23.86 -4.23 -1.77
CA ALA A 136 -22.49 -4.01 -1.35
C ALA A 136 -21.61 -3.60 -2.54
N ARG A 137 -20.55 -2.85 -2.27
CA ARG A 137 -19.58 -2.37 -3.27
C ARG A 137 -18.25 -3.09 -3.07
N VAL A 138 -17.72 -3.63 -4.14
CA VAL A 138 -16.35 -4.15 -4.22
C VAL A 138 -15.56 -3.26 -5.16
N THR A 139 -14.51 -2.62 -4.66
CA THR A 139 -13.60 -1.77 -5.42
C THR A 139 -12.31 -2.53 -5.64
N ILE A 140 -11.96 -2.78 -6.89
CA ILE A 140 -10.68 -3.39 -7.25
C ILE A 140 -9.71 -2.26 -7.55
N ARG A 141 -8.62 -2.16 -6.79
CA ARG A 141 -7.60 -1.11 -6.95
C ARG A 141 -6.32 -1.73 -7.51
N GLY A 142 -5.92 -1.31 -8.70
CA GLY A 142 -4.69 -1.77 -9.35
C GLY A 142 -4.05 -0.65 -10.16
N GLN A 143 -3.07 -0.97 -11.00
CA GLN A 143 -2.46 0.01 -11.90
C GLN A 143 -2.73 -0.29 -13.38
N ARG A 144 -2.63 0.74 -14.22
CA ARG A 144 -2.67 0.64 -15.69
C ARG A 144 -1.26 0.65 -16.25
N ARG A 145 -0.97 -0.22 -17.21
CA ARG A 145 0.25 -0.18 -18.02
C ARG A 145 -0.03 0.37 -19.42
N PRO A 146 0.85 1.21 -19.98
CA PRO A 146 2.19 1.57 -19.47
C PRO A 146 2.22 2.76 -18.49
N SER A 147 1.11 3.47 -18.23
CA SER A 147 1.12 4.74 -17.49
C SER A 147 1.60 4.64 -16.03
N GLY A 148 1.41 3.49 -15.37
CA GLY A 148 1.59 3.35 -13.92
C GLY A 148 0.48 4.03 -13.11
N GLU A 149 -0.55 4.58 -13.78
CA GLU A 149 -1.69 5.22 -13.13
C GLU A 149 -2.44 4.20 -12.27
N VAL A 150 -2.68 4.54 -11.01
CA VAL A 150 -3.56 3.74 -10.15
C VAL A 150 -5.01 3.96 -10.57
N ILE A 151 -5.69 2.88 -10.91
CA ILE A 151 -7.07 2.88 -11.36
C ILE A 151 -7.93 2.03 -10.42
N SER A 152 -9.25 2.26 -10.46
CA SER A 152 -10.21 1.51 -9.65
C SER A 152 -11.39 1.04 -10.48
N VAL A 153 -11.73 -0.24 -10.34
CA VAL A 153 -12.90 -0.86 -10.98
C VAL A 153 -13.93 -1.17 -9.91
N ASN A 154 -15.12 -0.59 -10.04
CA ASN A 154 -16.22 -0.81 -9.12
C ASN A 154 -17.11 -1.96 -9.59
N ARG A 155 -17.47 -2.84 -8.66
CA ARG A 155 -18.50 -3.88 -8.82
C ARG A 155 -19.52 -3.76 -7.70
N THR A 156 -20.77 -4.07 -8.01
CA THR A 156 -21.85 -4.15 -7.03
C THR A 156 -22.25 -5.61 -6.88
N VAL A 157 -22.38 -6.03 -5.63
CA VAL A 157 -22.82 -7.37 -5.25
C VAL A 157 -24.12 -7.23 -4.48
N LEU A 158 -25.12 -8.03 -4.81
CA LEU A 158 -26.35 -8.13 -4.03
C LEU A 158 -26.19 -9.21 -2.96
N VAL A 159 -26.19 -8.79 -1.69
CA VAL A 159 -26.14 -9.68 -0.54
C VAL A 159 -27.58 -10.00 -0.13
N GLN A 160 -27.92 -11.28 0.01
CA GLN A 160 -29.28 -11.76 0.29
C GLN A 160 -29.36 -12.54 1.60
#